data_AF-A0A536Z1W9-F1
#
_entry.id   AF-A0A536Z1W9-F1
#
_cell.length_a   1.000
_cell.length_b   1.000
_cell.length_c   1.000
_cell.angle_alpha   90.00
_cell.angle_beta   90.00
_cell.angle_gamma   90.00
#
_symmetry.space_group_name_H-M   'P 1'
#
loop_
_entity.id
_entity.type
_entity.pdbx_description
1 polymer ?
#
loop_
_entity_poly.entity_id
_entity_poly.type
_entity_poly.pdbx_seq_one_letter_code
_entity_poly.pdbx_strand_id
1 'polypeptide(L)'
;LGADRALWRDYDASALVESRGWKGPSLLVDQGTSDQFLESQLKPELLREACMRSGVPLELRLQAGYDHSYFFIASFIEDHLRFHAHNL
;
A
#
# COMPACT_ATOMS: atom_id res chain seq x y z
N LEU A 1 5.11 4.98 19.98
CA LEU A 1 6.42 5.58 19.65
C LEU A 1 6.39 6.97 20.24
N GLY A 2 7.27 7.31 21.20
CA GLY A 2 7.15 8.53 22.02
C GLY A 2 7.20 9.85 21.22
N ALA A 3 7.52 10.96 21.89
CA ALA A 3 7.54 12.28 21.25
C ALA A 3 8.58 12.43 20.12
N ASP A 4 9.62 11.57 20.10
CA ASP A 4 10.61 11.57 19.03
C ASP A 4 10.05 10.93 17.76
N ARG A 5 9.71 11.80 16.79
CA ARG A 5 9.19 11.40 15.47
C ARG A 5 10.25 10.77 14.57
N ALA A 6 11.54 10.94 14.84
CA ALA A 6 12.58 10.28 14.05
C ALA A 6 12.44 8.76 14.14
N LEU A 7 12.09 8.24 15.32
CA LEU A 7 11.85 6.82 15.56
C LEU A 7 10.61 6.28 14.85
N TRP A 8 9.71 7.14 14.38
CA TRP A 8 8.48 6.70 13.72
C TRP A 8 8.73 6.27 12.28
N ARG A 9 9.82 6.76 11.68
CA ARG A 9 10.19 6.45 10.29
C ARG A 9 10.46 4.96 10.09
N ASP A 10 10.89 4.25 11.13
CA ASP A 10 11.10 2.80 11.08
C ASP A 10 9.80 1.99 11.03
N TYR A 11 8.64 2.65 11.16
CA TYR A 11 7.30 2.05 11.15
C TYR A 11 6.38 2.67 10.08
N ASP A 12 6.92 3.53 9.22
CA ASP A 12 6.20 4.18 8.11
C ASP A 12 6.65 3.55 6.78
N ALA A 13 5.71 2.92 6.07
CA ALA A 13 6.01 2.21 4.83
C ALA A 13 6.61 3.12 3.75
N SER A 14 6.11 4.34 3.60
CA SER A 14 6.61 5.30 2.62
C SER A 14 8.03 5.74 2.99
N ALA A 15 8.27 6.05 4.27
CA ALA A 15 9.61 6.42 4.75
C ALA A 15 10.62 5.27 4.63
N LEU A 16 10.18 4.03 4.87
CA LEU A 16 11.00 2.83 4.70
C LEU A 16 11.38 2.61 3.23
N VAL A 17 10.41 2.71 2.31
CA VAL A 17 10.67 2.60 0.87
C VAL A 17 11.67 3.67 0.40
N GLU A 18 11.50 4.93 0.82
CA GLU A 18 12.42 6.01 0.44
C GLU A 18 13.84 5.81 0.97
N SER A 19 13.97 5.33 2.20
CA SER A 19 15.28 5.23 2.86
C SER A 19 16.03 3.94 2.55
N ARG A 20 15.31 2.84 2.33
CA ARG A 20 15.90 1.50 2.20
C ARG A 20 15.65 0.86 0.83
N GLY A 21 14.69 1.37 0.07
CA GLY A 21 14.18 0.71 -1.13
C GLY A 21 13.54 -0.64 -0.82
N TRP A 22 13.36 -1.45 -1.87
CA TRP A 22 12.85 -2.82 -1.77
C TRP A 22 13.45 -3.65 -2.90
N LYS A 23 13.92 -4.86 -2.56
CA LYS A 23 14.54 -5.80 -3.53
C LYS A 23 13.74 -7.08 -3.70
N GLY A 24 12.58 -7.19 -3.06
CA GLY A 24 11.70 -8.35 -3.22
C GLY A 24 10.80 -8.23 -4.45
N PRO A 25 9.76 -9.07 -4.53
CA PRO A 25 8.78 -9.03 -5.61
C PRO A 25 8.02 -7.71 -5.68
N SER A 26 7.26 -7.50 -6.76
CA SER A 26 6.37 -6.33 -6.85
C SER A 26 5.46 -6.22 -5.62
N LEU A 27 5.09 -5.00 -5.27
CA LEU A 27 4.04 -4.74 -4.29
C LEU A 27 2.69 -4.67 -5.02
N LEU A 28 1.63 -5.17 -4.39
CA LEU A 28 0.25 -5.04 -4.87
C LEU A 28 -0.59 -4.39 -3.75
N VAL A 29 -1.34 -3.36 -4.10
CA VAL A 29 -2.29 -2.68 -3.21
C VAL A 29 -3.59 -2.45 -3.96
N ASP A 30 -4.71 -2.89 -3.38
CA ASP A 30 -6.05 -2.50 -3.81
C ASP A 30 -6.63 -1.48 -2.83
N GLN A 31 -7.22 -0.41 -3.37
CA GLN A 31 -7.88 0.63 -2.59
C GLN A 31 -9.27 0.91 -3.17
N GLY A 32 -10.31 0.78 -2.35
CA GLY A 32 -11.65 1.23 -2.70
C GLY A 32 -11.73 2.76 -2.84
N THR A 33 -12.34 3.27 -3.91
CA THR A 33 -12.47 4.73 -4.12
C THR A 33 -13.59 5.38 -3.31
N SER A 34 -14.49 4.58 -2.74
CA SER A 34 -15.58 5.03 -1.86
C SER A 34 -15.27 4.76 -0.39
N ASP A 35 -14.00 4.47 -0.09
CA ASP A 35 -13.50 4.33 1.27
C ASP A 35 -13.48 5.69 1.98
N GLN A 36 -14.22 5.77 3.08
CA GLN A 36 -14.34 6.99 3.90
C GLN A 36 -13.01 7.45 4.52
N PHE A 37 -11.99 6.59 4.56
CA PHE A 37 -10.68 6.88 5.14
C PHE A 37 -9.62 7.25 4.09
N LEU A 38 -9.95 7.19 2.80
CA LEU A 38 -9.03 7.37 1.68
C LEU A 38 -8.19 8.64 1.81
N GLU A 39 -8.86 9.80 1.88
CA GLU A 39 -8.23 11.12 1.84
C GLU A 39 -7.58 11.53 3.19
N SER A 40 -8.09 11.01 4.30
CA SER A 40 -7.69 11.48 5.64
C SER A 40 -6.62 10.62 6.29
N GLN A 41 -6.63 9.31 6.03
CA GLN A 41 -5.79 8.34 6.72
C GLN A 41 -4.94 7.50 5.76
N LEU A 42 -5.54 6.92 4.72
CA LEU A 42 -4.89 5.89 3.89
C LEU A 42 -3.87 6.47 2.93
N LYS A 43 -4.27 7.49 2.15
CA LYS A 43 -3.39 8.26 1.26
C LYS A 43 -2.41 7.39 0.43
N PRO A 44 -2.91 6.39 -0.32
CA PRO A 44 -2.07 5.44 -1.04
C PRO A 44 -1.16 6.11 -2.09
N GLU A 45 -1.49 7.33 -2.51
CA GLU A 45 -0.65 8.17 -3.38
C GLU A 45 0.72 8.48 -2.77
N LEU A 46 0.82 8.62 -1.45
CA LEU A 46 2.10 8.87 -0.78
C LEU A 46 3.04 7.67 -0.92
N LEU A 47 2.51 6.45 -0.77
CA LEU A 47 3.27 5.22 -1.00
C LEU A 47 3.66 5.08 -2.48
N ARG A 48 2.73 5.35 -3.40
CA ARG A 48 3.01 5.33 -4.84
C ARG A 48 4.15 6.26 -5.22
N GLU A 49 4.14 7.47 -4.69
CA GLU A 49 5.20 8.45 -4.92
C GLU A 49 6.54 8.00 -4.32
N ALA A 50 6.55 7.46 -3.11
CA ALA A 50 7.76 6.90 -2.49
C ALA A 50 8.35 5.75 -3.32
N CYS A 51 7.51 4.82 -3.78
CA CYS A 51 7.91 3.72 -4.66
C CYS A 51 8.46 4.23 -5.98
N MET A 52 7.79 5.19 -6.62
CA MET A 52 8.23 5.80 -7.88
C MET A 52 9.61 6.47 -7.73
N ARG A 53 9.82 7.24 -6.65
CA ARG A 53 11.12 7.89 -6.38
C ARG A 53 12.25 6.88 -6.14
N SER A 54 11.93 5.73 -5.55
CA SER A 54 12.90 4.72 -5.13
C SER A 54 13.08 3.57 -6.14
N GLY A 55 12.37 3.62 -7.27
CA GLY A 55 12.39 2.55 -8.27
C GLY A 55 11.80 1.22 -7.79
N VAL A 56 10.92 1.26 -6.78
CA VAL A 56 10.26 0.07 -6.24
C VAL A 56 9.00 -0.22 -7.06
N PRO A 57 8.84 -1.43 -7.62
CA PRO A 57 7.64 -1.79 -8.36
C PRO A 57 6.43 -1.88 -7.44
N LEU A 58 5.39 -1.11 -7.77
CA LEU A 58 4.10 -1.08 -7.08
C LEU A 58 2.97 -1.13 -8.12
N GLU A 59 2.10 -2.11 -7.97
CA GLU A 59 0.80 -2.17 -8.62
C GLU A 59 -0.25 -1.64 -7.64
N LEU A 60 -0.67 -0.38 -7.82
CA LEU A 60 -1.75 0.24 -7.04
C LEU A 60 -3.02 0.28 -7.90
N ARG A 61 -4.05 -0.48 -7.49
CA ARG A 61 -5.34 -0.56 -8.18
C ARG A 61 -6.41 0.20 -7.39
N LEU A 62 -7.03 1.19 -8.04
CA LEU A 62 -8.16 1.92 -7.46
C LEU A 62 -9.47 1.25 -7.88
N GLN A 63 -10.17 0.66 -6.92
CA GLN A 63 -11.37 -0.12 -7.13
C GLN A 63 -12.60 0.77 -6.97
N ALA A 64 -13.18 1.16 -8.11
CA ALA A 64 -14.26 2.12 -8.18
C ALA A 64 -15.51 1.64 -7.41
N GLY A 65 -16.02 2.48 -6.50
CA GLY A 65 -17.24 2.22 -5.74
C GLY A 65 -17.08 1.30 -4.53
N TYR A 66 -15.90 0.72 -4.30
CA TYR A 66 -15.64 -0.13 -3.15
C TYR A 66 -15.29 0.69 -1.91
N ASP A 67 -15.64 0.15 -0.74
CA ASP A 67 -15.48 0.76 0.58
C ASP A 67 -14.34 0.10 1.39
N HIS A 68 -14.34 0.30 2.70
CA HIS A 68 -13.35 -0.27 3.64
C HIS A 68 -13.76 -1.62 4.24
N SER A 69 -14.84 -2.23 3.75
CA SER A 69 -15.44 -3.40 4.40
C SER A 69 -14.77 -4.71 4.02
N TYR A 70 -15.13 -5.78 4.74
CA TYR A 70 -14.77 -7.13 4.33
C TYR A 70 -15.40 -7.56 3.00
N PHE A 71 -16.48 -6.91 2.54
CA PHE A 71 -17.02 -7.18 1.20
C PHE A 71 -16.01 -6.78 0.13
N PHE A 72 -15.37 -5.60 0.28
CA PHE A 72 -14.28 -5.19 -0.60
C PHE A 72 -13.11 -6.18 -0.56
N ILE A 73 -12.65 -6.55 0.64
CA ILE A 73 -11.54 -7.50 0.79
C ILE A 73 -11.87 -8.83 0.11
N ALA A 74 -13.06 -9.39 0.37
CA ALA A 74 -13.49 -10.66 -0.20
C ALA A 74 -13.61 -10.62 -1.73
N SER A 75 -13.95 -9.47 -2.33
CA SER A 75 -14.03 -9.32 -3.79
C SER A 75 -12.68 -9.47 -4.48
N PHE A 76 -11.57 -9.11 -3.83
CA PHE A 76 -10.24 -9.10 -4.44
C PHE A 76 -9.24 -10.07 -3.79
N ILE A 77 -9.63 -10.80 -2.74
CA ILE A 77 -8.71 -11.72 -2.04
C ILE A 77 -8.17 -12.83 -2.94
N GLU A 78 -8.96 -13.32 -3.91
CA GLU A 78 -8.48 -14.32 -4.87
C GLU A 78 -7.32 -13.79 -5.72
N ASP A 79 -7.41 -12.55 -6.20
CA ASP A 79 -6.34 -11.90 -6.96
C ASP A 79 -5.07 -11.79 -6.11
N HIS A 80 -5.18 -11.42 -4.84
CA HIS A 80 -4.04 -11.33 -3.92
C HIS A 80 -3.39 -12.69 -3.68
N LEU A 81 -4.19 -13.74 -3.49
CA LEU A 81 -3.67 -15.11 -3.34
C LEU A 81 -2.91 -15.56 -4.60
N ARG A 82 -3.47 -15.29 -5.78
CA ARG A 82 -2.80 -15.58 -7.05
C ARG A 82 -1.55 -14.75 -7.22
N PHE A 83 -1.59 -13.46 -6.91
CA PHE A 83 -0.44 -12.57 -6.96
C PHE A 83 0.72 -13.13 -6.13
N HIS A 84 0.47 -13.51 -4.88
CA HIS A 84 1.50 -14.13 -4.05
C HIS A 84 1.96 -15.49 -4.60
N ALA A 85 1.04 -16.35 -5.04
CA ALA A 85 1.40 -17.66 -5.60
C ALA A 85 2.35 -17.57 -6.82
N HIS A 86 2.27 -16.51 -7.62
CA HIS A 86 3.16 -16.28 -8.77
C HIS A 86 4.48 -15.59 -8.42
N ASN A 87 4.58 -14.97 -7.24
CA ASN A 87 5.70 -14.10 -6.84
C ASN A 87 6.46 -14.60 -5.60
N LEU A 88 6.13 -15.80 -5.11
CA LEU A 88 6.83 -16.51 -4.02
C LEU A 88 8.09 -17.22 -4.49
#